data_AF-A0A833RRY5-F1
#
_entry.id   AF-A0A833RRY5-F1
#
_cell.length_a   1.000
_cell.length_b   1.000
_cell.length_c   1.000
_cell.angle_alpha   90.00
_cell.angle_beta   90.00
_cell.angle_gamma   90.00
#
_symmetry.space_group_name_H-M   'P 1'
#
loop_
_entity.id
_entity.type
_entity.pdbx_description
1 polymer ?
#
loop_
_entity_poly.entity_id
_entity_poly.type
_entity_poly.pdbx_seq_one_letter_code
_entity_poly.pdbx_strand_id
1 'polypeptide(L)'
;MVEFLVEKGADINCGDNEGWTPLHATASCGFISIAKYLIEKGCNLAAVNYDGQLALDIAESVEMEDMLQQHISKAGIDCDQARSEEERSMLNDARAWQSGATGKDSIHPKSGATALHVAAAKGYIDVME
;
A
#
# COMPACT_ATOMS: atom_id res chain seq x y z
N MET A 1 14.84 -20.13 2.45
CA MET A 1 13.77 -20.13 1.41
C MET A 1 13.54 -18.73 0.87
N VAL A 2 13.23 -17.74 1.72
CA VAL A 2 13.02 -16.34 1.28
C VAL A 2 14.17 -15.82 0.43
N GLU A 3 15.41 -15.94 0.90
CA GLU A 3 16.58 -15.46 0.17
C GLU A 3 16.67 -16.06 -1.24
N PHE A 4 16.59 -17.39 -1.33
CA PHE A 4 16.59 -18.13 -2.59
C PHE A 4 15.49 -17.65 -3.56
N LEU A 5 14.26 -17.45 -3.09
CA LEU A 5 13.16 -17.01 -3.96
C LEU A 5 13.40 -15.61 -4.51
N VAL A 6 13.84 -14.68 -3.65
CA VAL A 6 14.18 -13.30 -4.05
C VAL A 6 15.35 -13.31 -5.05
N GLU A 7 16.38 -14.12 -4.82
CA GLU A 7 17.50 -14.28 -5.76
C GLU A 7 17.11 -14.92 -7.10
N LYS A 8 16.01 -15.68 -7.14
CA LYS A 8 15.43 -16.23 -8.37
C LYS A 8 14.45 -15.28 -9.07
N GLY A 9 14.29 -14.06 -8.58
CA GLY A 9 13.47 -13.03 -9.21
C GLY A 9 11.99 -13.11 -8.84
N ALA A 10 11.63 -13.74 -7.72
CA ALA A 10 10.30 -13.59 -7.17
C ALA A 10 10.00 -12.11 -6.89
N ASP A 11 8.78 -11.66 -7.19
CA ASP A 11 8.36 -10.29 -6.92
C ASP A 11 8.24 -10.05 -5.40
N ILE A 12 9.14 -9.23 -4.88
CA ILE A 12 9.24 -8.89 -3.45
C ILE A 12 8.07 -8.02 -2.95
N ASN A 13 7.29 -7.45 -3.87
CA ASN A 13 6.17 -6.55 -3.58
C ASN A 13 4.81 -7.14 -3.97
N CYS A 14 4.78 -8.40 -4.41
CA CYS A 14 3.55 -9.08 -4.77
C CYS A 14 2.58 -9.09 -3.59
N GLY A 15 1.40 -8.48 -3.76
CA GLY A 15 0.32 -8.54 -2.78
C GLY A 15 -0.47 -9.83 -2.93
N ASP A 16 -0.92 -10.40 -1.83
CA ASP A 16 -1.93 -11.46 -1.84
C ASP A 16 -3.36 -10.91 -2.03
N ASN A 17 -4.38 -11.73 -1.77
CA ASN A 17 -5.78 -11.36 -1.94
C ASN A 17 -6.27 -10.28 -0.95
N GLU A 18 -5.49 -9.96 0.07
CA GLU A 18 -5.76 -8.89 1.04
C GLU A 18 -4.80 -7.70 0.82
N GLY A 19 -3.99 -7.75 -0.23
CA GLY A 19 -2.98 -6.74 -0.53
C GLY A 19 -1.74 -6.85 0.38
N TRP A 20 -1.59 -7.94 1.12
CA TRP A 20 -0.41 -8.14 1.96
C TRP A 20 0.79 -8.49 1.10
N THR A 21 1.81 -7.63 1.18
CA THR A 21 3.13 -7.91 0.60
C THR A 21 3.92 -8.87 1.51
N PRO A 22 5.02 -9.48 1.03
CA PRO A 22 5.91 -10.25 1.89
C PRO A 22 6.36 -9.52 3.16
N LEU A 23 6.48 -8.18 3.11
CA LEU A 23 6.82 -7.39 4.29
C LEU A 23 5.67 -7.34 5.31
N HIS A 24 4.41 -7.27 4.87
CA HIS A 24 3.24 -7.32 5.76
C HIS A 24 3.19 -8.64 6.54
N ALA A 25 3.28 -9.77 5.82
CA ALA A 25 3.27 -11.09 6.43
C ALA A 25 4.44 -11.26 7.44
N THR A 26 5.62 -10.75 7.08
CA THR A 26 6.81 -10.80 7.92
C THR A 26 6.66 -9.96 9.19
N ALA A 27 6.08 -8.76 9.08
CA ALA A 27 5.84 -7.85 10.21
C ALA A 27 4.83 -8.44 11.20
N SER A 28 3.71 -8.96 10.70
CA SER A 28 2.66 -9.61 11.51
C SER A 28 3.14 -10.90 12.19
N CYS A 29 4.03 -11.66 11.56
CA CYS A 29 4.62 -12.85 12.16
C CYS A 29 5.85 -12.56 13.07
N GLY A 30 6.30 -11.30 13.15
CA GLY A 30 7.45 -10.92 13.99
C GLY A 30 8.82 -11.39 13.48
N PHE A 31 8.97 -11.72 12.20
CA PHE A 31 10.23 -12.25 11.66
C PHE A 31 11.23 -11.13 11.30
N ILE A 32 11.81 -10.47 12.30
CA ILE A 32 12.69 -9.30 12.17
C ILE A 32 13.85 -9.53 11.18
N SER A 33 14.52 -10.68 11.23
CA SER A 33 15.63 -10.99 10.32
C SER A 33 15.19 -11.04 8.86
N ILE A 34 13.99 -11.56 8.58
CA ILE A 34 13.43 -11.59 7.24
C ILE A 34 13.04 -10.18 6.80
N ALA A 35 12.47 -9.36 7.69
CA ALA A 35 12.10 -7.99 7.37
C ALA A 35 13.32 -7.16 6.96
N LYS A 36 14.42 -7.26 7.73
CA LYS A 36 15.70 -6.62 7.38
C LYS A 36 16.19 -7.04 6.01
N TYR A 37 16.18 -8.34 5.71
CA TYR A 37 16.56 -8.84 4.40
C TYR A 37 15.68 -8.28 3.27
N LEU A 38 14.35 -8.25 3.44
CA LEU A 38 13.44 -7.71 2.42
C LEU A 38 13.69 -6.21 2.16
N ILE A 39 13.95 -5.44 3.23
CA ILE A 39 14.28 -4.01 3.15
C ILE A 39 15.62 -3.80 2.42
N GLU A 40 16.63 -4.60 2.73
CA GLU A 40 17.93 -4.58 2.03
C GLU A 40 17.80 -4.89 0.54
N LYS A 41 16.82 -5.71 0.16
CA LYS A 41 16.49 -6.03 -1.25
C LYS A 41 15.57 -5.02 -1.92
N GLY A 42 15.20 -3.94 -1.23
CA GLY A 42 14.44 -2.83 -1.81
C GLY A 42 12.94 -3.10 -1.92
N CYS A 43 12.35 -3.83 -0.96
CA CYS A 43 10.89 -3.91 -0.88
C CYS A 43 10.25 -2.52 -0.66
N ASN A 44 9.01 -2.37 -1.10
CA ASN A 44 8.24 -1.15 -0.92
C ASN A 44 7.74 -1.03 0.54
N LEU A 45 8.40 -0.19 1.32
CA LEU A 45 8.02 0.16 2.70
C LEU A 45 6.69 0.92 2.79
N ALA A 46 6.27 1.60 1.73
CA ALA A 46 5.04 2.39 1.66
C ALA A 46 3.85 1.61 1.10
N ALA A 47 4.01 0.30 0.89
CA ALA A 47 2.90 -0.54 0.44
C ALA A 47 1.80 -0.55 1.51
N VAL A 48 0.57 -0.28 1.07
CA VAL A 48 -0.64 -0.38 1.90
C VAL A 48 -1.46 -1.58 1.43
N ASN A 49 -1.95 -2.37 2.39
CA ASN A 49 -2.89 -3.45 2.14
C ASN A 49 -4.31 -2.89 1.91
N TYR A 50 -5.30 -3.75 1.65
CA TYR A 50 -6.67 -3.30 1.36
C TYR A 50 -7.41 -2.71 2.58
N ASP A 51 -6.90 -2.92 3.79
CA ASP A 51 -7.37 -2.26 5.02
C ASP A 51 -6.71 -0.88 5.24
N GLY A 52 -5.86 -0.42 4.31
CA GLY A 52 -5.14 0.85 4.43
C GLY A 52 -3.98 0.84 5.41
N GLN A 53 -3.48 -0.35 5.77
CA GLN A 53 -2.40 -0.53 6.73
C GLN A 53 -1.07 -0.72 6.01
N LEU A 54 -0.01 -0.12 6.56
CA LEU A 54 1.37 -0.45 6.21
C LEU A 54 1.81 -1.69 6.99
N ALA A 55 2.93 -2.31 6.58
CA ALA A 55 3.55 -3.37 7.38
C ALA A 55 3.90 -2.92 8.82
N LEU A 56 4.18 -1.62 9.02
CA LEU A 56 4.39 -1.02 10.33
C LEU A 56 3.17 -1.17 11.25
N ASP A 57 1.96 -0.97 10.70
CA ASP A 57 0.71 -0.92 11.48
C ASP A 57 0.26 -2.30 12.00
N ILE A 58 0.84 -3.37 11.44
CA ILE A 58 0.56 -4.76 11.79
C ILE A 58 1.77 -5.45 12.41
N ALA A 59 2.79 -4.70 12.83
CA ALA A 59 3.97 -5.24 13.47
C ALA A 59 3.60 -6.01 14.74
N GLU A 60 4.14 -7.23 14.90
CA GLU A 60 3.90 -8.05 16.11
C GLU A 60 4.47 -7.35 17.37
N SER A 61 5.69 -6.81 17.27
CA SER A 61 6.42 -6.32 18.43
C SER A 61 6.88 -4.88 18.28
N VAL A 62 7.10 -4.21 19.40
CA VAL A 62 7.70 -2.86 19.46
C VAL A 62 9.06 -2.83 18.76
N GLU A 63 9.84 -3.92 18.83
CA GLU A 63 11.13 -3.99 18.12
C GLU A 63 10.94 -3.98 16.59
N MET A 64 9.95 -4.70 16.07
CA MET A 64 9.60 -4.67 14.65
C MET A 64 9.08 -3.28 14.26
N GLU A 65 8.21 -2.69 15.08
CA GLU A 65 7.65 -1.34 14.89
C GLU A 65 8.77 -0.29 14.80
N ASP A 66 9.65 -0.24 15.79
CA ASP A 66 10.78 0.70 15.86
C ASP A 66 11.70 0.55 14.65
N MET A 67 12.00 -0.69 14.25
CA MET A 67 12.87 -0.98 13.10
C MET A 67 12.23 -0.50 11.79
N LEU A 68 10.96 -0.85 11.54
CA LEU A 68 10.24 -0.41 10.34
C LEU A 68 10.10 1.11 10.33
N GLN A 69 9.73 1.73 11.46
CA GLN A 69 9.60 3.18 11.59
C GLN A 69 10.93 3.89 11.31
N GLN A 70 12.06 3.37 11.81
CA GLN A 70 13.38 3.93 11.51
C GLN A 70 13.69 3.88 10.02
N HIS A 71 13.40 2.77 9.34
CA HIS A 71 13.64 2.62 7.90
C HIS A 71 12.71 3.53 7.06
N ILE A 72 11.44 3.64 7.43
CA ILE A 72 10.46 4.55 6.82
C ILE A 72 10.93 6.00 6.94
N SER A 73 11.27 6.44 8.16
CA SER A 73 11.77 7.80 8.42
C SER A 73 13.06 8.10 7.65
N LYS A 74 13.98 7.13 7.58
CA LYS A 74 15.24 7.26 6.82
C LYS A 74 15.00 7.36 5.31
N ALA A 75 13.99 6.66 4.80
CA ALA A 75 13.59 6.72 3.41
C ALA A 75 12.79 8.00 3.07
N GLY A 76 12.41 8.81 4.06
CA GLY A 76 11.60 10.01 3.86
C GLY A 76 10.17 9.70 3.42
N ILE A 77 9.65 8.53 3.80
CA ILE A 77 8.31 8.08 3.45
C ILE A 77 7.31 8.74 4.40
N ASP A 78 6.31 9.41 3.83
CA ASP A 78 5.15 9.93 4.55
C ASP A 78 4.05 8.86 4.54
N CYS A 79 3.79 8.26 5.71
CA CYS A 79 2.80 7.19 5.85
C CYS A 79 1.39 7.65 5.50
N ASP A 80 1.02 8.89 5.82
CA ASP A 80 -0.32 9.41 5.55
C ASP A 80 -0.51 9.69 4.06
N GLN A 81 0.56 10.15 3.38
CA GLN A 81 0.56 10.27 1.93
C GLN A 81 0.45 8.90 1.25
N ALA A 82 1.08 7.85 1.78
CA ALA A 82 0.99 6.49 1.25
C ALA A 82 -0.44 5.92 1.39
N ARG A 83 -1.06 6.09 2.56
CA ARG A 83 -2.46 5.67 2.80
C ARG A 83 -3.46 6.42 1.92
N SER A 84 -3.19 7.68 1.64
CA SER A 84 -4.09 8.55 0.86
C SER A 84 -3.89 8.44 -0.65
N GLU A 85 -2.89 7.69 -1.13
CA GLU A 85 -2.54 7.64 -2.56
C GLU A 85 -3.68 7.07 -3.42
N GLU A 86 -4.30 5.99 -2.96
CA GLU A 86 -5.42 5.34 -3.65
C GLU A 86 -6.62 6.27 -3.76
N GLU A 87 -7.04 6.85 -2.62
CA GLU A 87 -8.13 7.82 -2.56
C GLU A 87 -7.84 9.01 -3.49
N ARG A 88 -6.62 9.57 -3.42
CA ARG A 88 -6.21 10.70 -4.26
C ARG A 88 -6.25 10.35 -5.74
N SER A 89 -5.80 9.17 -6.13
CA SER A 89 -5.87 8.70 -7.52
C SER A 89 -7.32 8.64 -8.02
N MET A 90 -8.22 8.10 -7.20
CA MET A 90 -9.64 7.98 -7.55
C MET A 90 -10.37 9.32 -7.56
N LEU A 91 -10.03 10.24 -6.65
CA LEU A 91 -10.54 11.61 -6.67
C LEU A 91 -10.05 12.38 -7.91
N ASN A 92 -8.82 12.14 -8.36
CA ASN A 92 -8.34 12.70 -9.62
C ASN A 92 -9.11 12.16 -10.82
N ASP A 93 -9.44 10.87 -10.84
CA ASP A 93 -10.29 10.27 -11.86
C ASP A 93 -11.70 10.90 -11.82
N ALA A 94 -12.33 11.02 -10.64
CA ALA A 94 -13.61 11.71 -10.48
C ALA A 94 -13.61 13.15 -11.01
N ARG A 95 -12.52 13.90 -10.76
CA ARG A 95 -12.32 15.25 -11.31
C ARG A 95 -12.18 15.25 -12.83
N ALA A 96 -11.53 14.23 -13.41
CA ALA A 96 -11.47 14.07 -14.86
C ALA A 96 -12.87 13.89 -15.46
N TRP A 97 -13.74 13.08 -14.83
CA TRP A 97 -15.14 12.96 -15.20
C TRP A 97 -15.89 14.29 -15.15
N GLN A 98 -15.68 15.09 -14.09
CA GLN A 98 -16.24 16.43 -13.97
C GLN A 98 -15.81 17.35 -15.14
N SER A 99 -14.56 17.22 -15.60
CA SER A 99 -14.05 17.99 -16.74
C SER A 99 -14.54 17.51 -18.12
N GLY A 100 -15.43 16.50 -18.17
CA GLY A 100 -16.02 16.00 -19.42
C GLY A 100 -15.33 14.77 -20.01
N ALA A 101 -14.39 14.13 -19.30
CA ALA A 101 -13.91 12.81 -19.68
C ALA A 101 -15.07 11.81 -19.53
N THR A 102 -15.37 11.04 -20.57
CA THR A 102 -16.46 10.05 -20.55
C THR A 102 -15.97 8.69 -21.04
N GLY A 103 -16.42 7.61 -20.39
CA GLY A 103 -16.44 6.28 -20.99
C GLY A 103 -15.29 5.31 -20.65
N LYS A 104 -14.42 5.60 -19.68
CA LYS A 104 -13.54 4.60 -19.05
C LYS A 104 -13.33 4.94 -17.59
N ASP A 105 -13.91 4.15 -16.70
CA ASP A 105 -13.48 4.14 -15.31
C ASP A 105 -12.02 3.71 -15.25
N SER A 106 -11.18 4.52 -14.61
CA SER A 106 -9.81 4.10 -14.30
C SER A 106 -9.89 3.15 -13.11
N ILE A 107 -9.74 1.85 -13.38
CA ILE A 107 -9.74 0.82 -12.34
C ILE A 107 -8.39 0.89 -11.61
N HIS A 108 -8.43 1.02 -10.29
CA HIS A 108 -7.22 1.02 -9.48
C HIS A 108 -6.56 -0.37 -9.54
N PRO A 109 -5.26 -0.45 -9.89
CA PRO A 109 -4.61 -1.72 -10.22
C PRO A 109 -4.49 -2.70 -9.05
N LYS A 110 -4.61 -2.22 -7.81
CA LYS A 110 -4.53 -3.06 -6.60
C LYS A 110 -5.92 -3.53 -6.15
N SER A 111 -6.83 -2.59 -5.87
CA SER A 111 -8.13 -2.88 -5.28
C SER A 111 -9.23 -3.20 -6.29
N GLY A 112 -9.02 -2.90 -7.57
CA GLY A 112 -10.08 -2.97 -8.58
C GLY A 112 -11.16 -1.89 -8.43
N ALA A 113 -11.01 -0.96 -7.49
CA ALA A 113 -11.98 0.08 -7.24
C ALA A 113 -11.90 1.21 -8.29
N THR A 114 -13.01 1.92 -8.43
CA THR A 114 -13.17 3.06 -9.36
C THR A 114 -13.47 4.32 -8.56
N ALA A 115 -13.40 5.49 -9.21
CA ALA A 115 -13.84 6.76 -8.62
C ALA A 115 -15.22 6.68 -7.93
N LEU A 116 -16.15 5.92 -8.51
CA LEU A 116 -17.49 5.73 -7.94
C LEU A 116 -17.49 4.94 -6.62
N HIS A 117 -16.61 3.95 -6.47
CA HIS A 117 -16.48 3.19 -5.22
C HIS A 117 -16.07 4.10 -4.05
N VAL A 118 -15.08 4.99 -4.28
CA VAL A 118 -14.65 5.96 -3.25
C VAL A 118 -15.74 6.98 -2.95
N ALA A 119 -16.38 7.55 -3.97
CA ALA A 119 -17.47 8.49 -3.76
C ALA A 119 -18.59 7.87 -2.90
N ALA A 120 -18.99 6.63 -3.20
CA ALA A 120 -19.97 5.90 -2.42
C ALA A 120 -19.49 5.60 -0.98
N ALA A 121 -18.25 5.14 -0.80
CA ALA A 121 -17.70 4.80 0.50
C ALA A 121 -17.54 6.01 1.44
N LYS A 122 -17.24 7.20 0.87
CA LYS A 122 -17.04 8.45 1.63
C LYS A 122 -18.32 9.28 1.77
N GLY A 123 -19.41 8.87 1.14
CA GLY A 123 -20.67 9.60 1.15
C GLY A 123 -20.63 10.91 0.34
N TYR A 124 -19.81 10.97 -0.70
CA TYR A 124 -19.78 12.11 -1.62
C TYR A 124 -20.98 12.01 -2.57
N ILE A 125 -22.04 12.73 -2.23
CA ILE A 125 -23.29 12.77 -2.99
C ILE A 125 -23.19 13.77 -4.16
N ASP A 126 -22.63 14.94 -3.88
CA ASP A 126 -22.44 16.01 -4.85
C ASP A 126 -21.02 16.02 -5.38
N VAL A 127 -20.83 16.66 -6.54
CA VAL A 127 -19.50 16.91 -7.09
C VAL A 127 -18.74 17.81 -6.11
N MET A 128 -17.57 17.36 -5.63
CA MET A 128 -16.74 18.16 -4.73
C MET A 128 -16.43 19.52 -5.37
N GLU A 129 -16.81 20.62 -4.72
CA GLU A 129 -16.43 21.98 -5.12
C GLU A 129 -14.91 22.24 -4.99
#